data_AF-A0A963WN55-F1
#
_entry.id   AF-A0A963WN55-F1
#
_cell.length_a   1.000
_cell.length_b   1.000
_cell.length_c   1.000
_cell.angle_alpha   90.00
_cell.angle_beta   90.00
_cell.angle_gamma   90.00
#
_symmetry.space_group_name_H-M   'P 1'
#
loop_
_entity.id
_entity.type
_entity.pdbx_description
1 polymer ?
#
loop_
_entity_poly.entity_id
_entity_poly.type
_entity_poly.pdbx_seq_one_letter_code
_entity_poly.pdbx_strand_id
1 'polypeptide(L)'
;RDKIAASKARGMWMGGIPPLGYRAEGRSLAIVEEHAQLVRDIHARFLALGNVRLVAQALEGDGILTPRRTTASGHAFGGKRFSRGQVRAILTNPVYAGQIAHKGKVHPGKHEAIIAREDWDAVQRRLASHARRPSPRTVLASLLAGRIVDDRGRPLVAAHTCRGKGKARRRYRYYVSRDLQHGTRADATDGLRIPASEIEPLVAGLIARRLDDPLGLAEWAGLLIAPSRLNAFLARCRTLAAELRSPAPSAMSGLLSRVQVGETSLEVVLSAEALAAAFDLPLAPHAPATLLFSHDVRLTRTGRAVRLVHPSGAPATGGTPDPVLVRLLLRARHWWGILAQGELDPAALARREGVTSSYITRVVRLAFLAPAVLEAILEGRLRAGIDSAALLRAGTIDPDWNRQQQLLVAR
;
A
#
# COMPACT_ATOMS: atom_id res chain seq x y z
N ARG A 1 -2.69 -44.27 2.87
CA ARG A 1 -2.29 -42.89 3.29
C ARG A 1 -2.65 -42.60 4.76
N ASP A 2 -3.37 -43.49 5.47
CA ASP A 2 -3.82 -43.30 6.87
C ASP A 2 -2.83 -43.71 7.97
N LYS A 3 -1.79 -44.49 7.66
CA LYS A 3 -0.85 -44.99 8.69
C LYS A 3 -0.10 -43.87 9.42
N ILE A 4 0.30 -42.80 8.72
CA ILE A 4 0.99 -41.64 9.31
C ILE A 4 0.04 -40.82 10.17
N ALA A 5 -1.20 -40.62 9.73
CA ALA A 5 -2.22 -39.89 10.50
C ALA A 5 -2.56 -40.64 11.79
N ALA A 6 -2.78 -41.96 11.71
CA ALA A 6 -3.04 -42.80 12.88
C ALA A 6 -1.86 -42.82 13.86
N SER A 7 -0.61 -42.88 13.37
CA SER A 7 0.56 -42.82 14.26
C SER A 7 0.76 -41.45 14.90
N LYS A 8 0.53 -40.34 14.19
CA LYS A 8 0.58 -38.99 14.78
C LYS A 8 -0.57 -38.74 15.77
N ALA A 9 -1.74 -39.31 15.53
CA ALA A 9 -2.85 -39.28 16.48
C ALA A 9 -2.52 -40.04 17.78
N ARG A 10 -1.65 -41.06 17.73
CA ARG A 10 -1.08 -41.75 18.90
C ARG A 10 0.15 -41.03 19.49
N GLY A 11 0.40 -39.78 19.11
CA GLY A 11 1.49 -38.96 19.66
C GLY A 11 2.90 -39.36 19.21
N MET A 12 3.04 -40.17 18.15
CA MET A 12 4.36 -40.60 17.66
C MET A 12 4.99 -39.56 16.73
N TRP A 13 6.30 -39.34 16.90
CA TRP A 13 7.12 -38.63 15.92
C TRP A 13 7.37 -39.52 14.70
N MET A 14 7.04 -39.02 13.51
CA MET A 14 7.04 -39.79 12.24
C MET A 14 8.20 -39.43 11.31
N GLY A 15 9.28 -38.88 11.86
CA GLY A 15 10.50 -38.53 11.11
C GLY A 15 10.56 -37.09 10.59
N GLY A 16 11.66 -36.76 9.92
CA GLY A 16 12.04 -35.41 9.52
C GLY A 16 13.12 -34.82 10.43
N ILE A 17 13.53 -33.57 10.14
CA ILE A 17 14.51 -32.85 10.96
C ILE A 17 13.87 -32.49 12.30
N PRO A 18 14.42 -32.96 13.45
CA PRO A 18 13.87 -32.64 14.76
C PRO A 18 13.88 -31.12 15.00
N PRO A 19 12.81 -30.55 15.59
CA PRO A 19 12.81 -29.15 15.99
C PRO A 19 14.02 -28.80 16.87
N LEU A 20 14.45 -27.54 16.84
CA LEU A 20 15.51 -27.06 17.72
C LEU A 20 15.12 -27.35 19.17
N GLY A 21 16.03 -27.83 20.03
CA GLY A 21 15.69 -28.28 21.39
C GLY A 21 15.47 -29.79 21.52
N TYR A 22 15.29 -30.50 20.39
CA TYR A 22 15.07 -31.95 20.39
C TYR A 22 16.06 -32.69 19.48
N ARG A 23 16.27 -33.97 19.80
CA ARG A 23 16.86 -35.00 18.93
C ARG A 23 15.86 -36.13 18.72
N ALA A 24 15.98 -36.86 17.61
CA ALA A 24 15.11 -38.00 17.36
C ALA A 24 15.48 -39.18 18.28
N GLU A 25 14.48 -39.80 18.90
CA GLU A 25 14.64 -41.00 19.73
C GLU A 25 13.56 -42.01 19.31
N GLY A 26 13.89 -42.82 18.31
CA GLY A 26 12.95 -43.76 17.70
C GLY A 26 11.68 -43.07 17.16
N ARG A 27 10.53 -43.37 17.78
CA ARG A 27 9.22 -42.75 17.47
C ARG A 27 8.83 -41.62 18.43
N SER A 28 9.79 -41.08 19.16
CA SER A 28 9.65 -39.94 20.07
C SER A 28 10.76 -38.90 19.81
N LEU A 29 10.76 -37.84 20.63
CA LEU A 29 11.77 -36.80 20.67
C LEU A 29 12.37 -36.74 22.08
N ALA A 30 13.70 -36.70 22.16
CA ALA A 30 14.42 -36.48 23.42
C ALA A 30 14.95 -35.04 23.48
N ILE A 31 14.90 -34.44 24.67
CA ILE A 31 15.36 -33.06 24.89
C ILE A 31 16.89 -32.99 24.74
N VAL A 32 17.36 -31.94 24.07
CA VAL A 32 18.77 -31.53 24.06
C VAL A 32 18.86 -30.25 24.86
N GLU A 33 19.32 -30.35 26.11
CA GLU A 33 19.14 -29.30 27.12
C GLU A 33 19.76 -27.95 26.73
N GLU A 34 20.95 -27.95 26.12
CA GLU A 34 21.59 -26.73 25.59
C GLU A 34 20.69 -25.99 24.60
N HIS A 35 20.10 -26.71 23.65
CA HIS A 35 19.18 -26.14 22.67
C HIS A 35 17.81 -25.81 23.28
N ALA A 36 17.37 -26.58 24.27
CA ALA A 36 16.11 -26.36 24.97
C ALA A 36 16.14 -25.06 25.77
N GLN A 37 17.27 -24.76 26.41
CA GLN A 37 17.46 -23.50 27.13
C GLN A 37 17.33 -22.29 26.20
N LEU A 38 17.86 -22.37 24.98
CA LEU A 38 17.68 -21.34 23.96
C LEU A 38 16.21 -21.19 23.54
N VAL A 39 15.46 -22.29 23.45
CA VAL A 39 14.02 -22.23 23.17
C VAL A 39 13.28 -21.55 24.33
N ARG A 40 13.58 -21.91 25.58
CA ARG A 40 13.00 -21.25 26.77
C ARG A 40 13.32 -19.75 26.80
N ASP A 41 14.56 -19.37 26.51
CA ASP A 41 14.98 -17.96 26.42
C ASP A 41 14.18 -17.20 25.34
N ILE A 42 14.00 -17.79 24.15
CA ILE A 42 13.21 -17.17 23.08
C ILE A 42 11.75 -16.96 23.50
N HIS A 43 11.13 -17.93 24.17
CA HIS A 43 9.76 -17.82 24.70
C HIS A 43 9.67 -16.74 25.79
N ALA A 44 10.60 -16.74 26.75
CA ALA A 44 10.68 -15.73 27.81
C ALA A 44 10.87 -14.31 27.26
N ARG A 45 11.79 -14.12 26.31
CA ARG A 45 12.00 -12.83 25.62
C ARG A 45 10.76 -12.37 24.88
N PHE A 46 10.00 -13.29 24.28
CA PHE A 46 8.73 -12.94 23.65
C PHE A 46 7.67 -12.53 24.67
N LEU A 47 7.59 -13.20 25.82
CA LEU A 47 6.72 -12.79 26.93
C LEU A 47 7.15 -11.45 27.55
N ALA A 48 8.42 -11.07 27.50
CA ALA A 48 8.86 -9.74 27.91
C ALA A 48 8.53 -8.68 26.83
N LEU A 49 9.04 -8.87 25.61
CA LEU A 49 9.04 -7.85 24.55
C LEU A 49 7.73 -7.77 23.77
N GLY A 50 6.97 -8.87 23.70
CA GLY A 50 5.72 -8.99 22.97
C GLY A 50 5.79 -8.91 21.45
N ASN A 51 6.99 -8.77 20.87
CA ASN A 51 7.14 -8.59 19.44
C ASN A 51 8.25 -9.49 18.88
N VAL A 52 7.90 -10.37 17.95
CA VAL A 52 8.83 -11.31 17.29
C VAL A 52 10.03 -10.60 16.67
N ARG A 53 9.85 -9.37 16.13
CA ARG A 53 10.97 -8.59 15.58
C ARG A 53 11.94 -8.13 16.67
N LEU A 54 11.42 -7.67 17.81
CA LEU A 54 12.26 -7.22 18.92
C LEU A 54 13.03 -8.39 19.52
N VAL A 55 12.42 -9.58 19.60
CA VAL A 55 13.11 -10.81 20.03
C VAL A 55 14.27 -11.14 19.08
N ALA A 56 14.04 -11.12 17.76
CA ALA A 56 15.12 -11.38 16.79
C ALA A 56 16.26 -10.35 16.89
N GLN A 57 15.94 -9.07 17.13
CA GLN A 57 16.93 -8.00 17.32
C GLN A 57 17.69 -8.15 18.64
N ALA A 58 17.04 -8.58 19.72
CA ALA A 58 17.67 -8.82 21.00
C ALA A 58 18.66 -9.99 20.92
N LEU A 59 18.27 -11.11 20.29
CA LEU A 59 19.16 -12.24 20.04
C LEU A 59 20.38 -11.82 19.20
N GLU A 60 20.17 -10.98 18.19
CA GLU A 60 21.24 -10.46 17.35
C GLU A 60 22.17 -9.51 18.11
N GLY A 61 21.63 -8.64 18.96
CA GLY A 61 22.40 -7.74 19.83
C GLY A 61 23.27 -8.49 20.83
N ASP A 62 22.77 -9.61 21.34
CA ASP A 62 23.47 -10.49 22.28
C ASP A 62 24.43 -11.47 21.57
N GLY A 63 24.54 -11.39 20.24
CA GLY A 63 25.42 -12.28 19.45
C GLY A 63 24.95 -13.74 19.37
N ILE A 64 23.70 -14.03 19.72
CA ILE A 64 23.14 -15.39 19.78
C ILE A 64 22.79 -15.86 18.36
N LEU A 65 23.46 -16.94 17.92
CA LEU A 65 23.25 -17.55 16.61
C LEU A 65 22.44 -18.85 16.73
N THR A 66 21.81 -19.27 15.63
CA THR A 66 21.20 -20.60 15.54
C THR A 66 22.27 -21.67 15.77
N PRO A 67 22.06 -22.67 16.63
CA PRO A 67 23.04 -23.73 16.85
C PRO A 67 23.39 -24.48 15.57
N ARG A 68 24.65 -24.88 15.41
CA ARG A 68 25.11 -25.70 14.28
C ARG A 68 24.65 -27.15 14.51
N ARG A 69 23.92 -27.71 13.57
CA ARG A 69 23.33 -29.05 13.64
C ARG A 69 23.54 -29.78 12.32
N THR A 70 23.59 -31.10 12.38
CA THR A 70 23.77 -31.96 11.21
C THR A 70 22.52 -32.81 11.02
N THR A 71 22.06 -32.93 9.78
CA THR A 71 20.96 -33.82 9.42
C THR A 71 21.41 -35.29 9.45
N ALA A 72 20.47 -36.24 9.45
CA ALA A 72 20.79 -37.67 9.38
C ALA A 72 21.56 -38.05 8.09
N SER A 73 21.45 -37.25 7.03
CA SER A 73 22.18 -37.42 5.77
C SER A 73 23.53 -36.69 5.73
N GLY A 74 24.03 -36.19 6.86
CA GLY A 74 25.35 -35.55 6.97
C GLY A 74 25.42 -34.07 6.58
N HIS A 75 24.31 -33.45 6.15
CA HIS A 75 24.32 -32.03 5.79
C HIS A 75 24.28 -31.13 7.05
N ALA A 76 25.29 -30.27 7.20
CA ALA A 76 25.38 -29.31 8.30
C ALA A 76 24.57 -28.03 8.00
N PHE A 77 23.86 -27.52 8.99
CA PHE A 77 23.06 -26.30 8.93
C PHE A 77 23.10 -25.54 10.27
N GLY A 78 22.66 -24.28 10.28
CA GLY A 78 22.76 -23.41 11.47
C GLY A 78 23.98 -22.48 11.41
N GLY A 79 24.39 -21.93 12.56
CA GLY A 79 25.44 -20.92 12.67
C GLY A 79 25.12 -19.55 12.07
N LYS A 80 23.83 -19.24 11.84
CA LYS A 80 23.36 -17.98 11.26
C LYS A 80 22.56 -17.17 12.28
N ARG A 81 22.33 -15.89 11.98
CA ARG A 81 21.44 -15.05 12.79
C ARG A 81 20.01 -15.58 12.74
N PHE A 82 19.28 -15.47 13.84
CA PHE A 82 17.86 -15.83 13.88
C PHE A 82 17.03 -14.89 12.99
N SER A 83 16.43 -15.43 11.93
CA SER A 83 15.45 -14.68 11.16
C SER A 83 14.12 -14.56 11.93
N ARG A 84 13.36 -13.51 11.63
CA ARG A 84 12.00 -13.32 12.17
C ARG A 84 11.09 -14.52 11.93
N GLY A 85 11.22 -15.17 10.77
CA GLY A 85 10.46 -16.36 10.42
C GLY A 85 10.79 -17.56 11.31
N GLN A 86 12.08 -17.76 11.62
CA GLN A 86 12.54 -18.82 12.52
C GLN A 86 12.07 -18.59 13.96
N VAL A 87 12.19 -17.36 14.48
CA VAL A 87 11.67 -17.03 15.81
C VAL A 87 10.17 -17.28 15.88
N ARG A 88 9.40 -16.84 14.87
CA ARG A 88 7.96 -17.12 14.82
C ARG A 88 7.67 -18.61 14.79
N ALA A 89 8.39 -19.37 13.97
CA ALA A 89 8.21 -20.82 13.88
C ALA A 89 8.45 -21.52 15.23
N ILE A 90 9.44 -21.07 16.01
CA ILE A 90 9.69 -21.58 17.37
C ILE A 90 8.52 -21.26 18.31
N LEU A 91 8.02 -20.03 18.28
CA LEU A 91 6.92 -19.59 19.15
C LEU A 91 5.57 -20.22 18.79
N THR A 92 5.37 -20.67 17.55
CA THR A 92 4.08 -21.24 17.09
C THR A 92 4.08 -22.77 16.96
N ASN A 93 5.21 -23.44 17.14
CA ASN A 93 5.29 -24.90 16.97
C ASN A 93 4.83 -25.64 18.25
N PRO A 94 3.69 -26.34 18.23
CA PRO A 94 3.11 -26.98 19.41
C PRO A 94 3.95 -28.15 19.97
N VAL A 95 4.97 -28.60 19.22
CA VAL A 95 5.94 -29.59 19.72
C VAL A 95 6.60 -29.12 21.01
N TYR A 96 6.85 -27.81 21.17
CA TYR A 96 7.46 -27.29 22.39
C TYR A 96 6.58 -27.41 23.64
N ALA A 97 5.27 -27.54 23.47
CA ALA A 97 4.29 -27.78 24.53
C ALA A 97 3.89 -29.26 24.65
N GLY A 98 4.71 -30.19 24.14
CA GLY A 98 4.45 -31.63 24.23
C GLY A 98 3.37 -32.12 23.28
N GLN A 99 3.11 -31.43 22.17
CA GLN A 99 2.03 -31.78 21.23
C GLN A 99 2.53 -32.01 19.80
N ILE A 100 1.82 -32.80 19.00
CA ILE A 100 2.16 -33.07 17.59
C ILE A 100 1.02 -32.61 16.68
N ALA A 101 1.35 -31.78 15.69
CA ALA A 101 0.39 -31.28 14.69
C ALA A 101 0.37 -32.15 13.42
N HIS A 102 -0.82 -32.39 12.88
CA HIS A 102 -1.03 -33.01 11.58
C HIS A 102 -2.31 -32.49 10.90
N LYS A 103 -2.19 -31.94 9.68
CA LYS A 103 -3.33 -31.46 8.86
C LYS A 103 -4.34 -30.60 9.66
N GLY A 104 -3.83 -29.67 10.47
CA GLY A 104 -4.64 -28.77 11.29
C GLY A 104 -5.16 -29.34 12.61
N LYS A 105 -4.98 -30.63 12.89
CA LYS A 105 -5.28 -31.25 14.18
C LYS A 105 -4.03 -31.32 15.05
N VAL A 106 -4.19 -31.14 16.36
CA VAL A 106 -3.10 -31.18 17.34
C VAL A 106 -3.41 -32.28 18.35
N HIS A 107 -2.46 -33.18 18.59
CA HIS A 107 -2.59 -34.32 19.48
C HIS A 107 -1.51 -34.28 20.57
N PRO A 108 -1.75 -34.84 21.78
CA PRO A 108 -0.69 -35.05 22.76
C PRO A 108 0.46 -35.87 22.16
N GLY A 109 1.69 -35.38 22.28
CA GLY A 109 2.90 -36.07 21.88
C GLY A 109 3.39 -37.02 22.98
N LYS A 110 4.25 -37.98 22.61
CA LYS A 110 4.93 -38.86 23.56
C LYS A 110 6.22 -38.28 24.14
N HIS A 111 6.62 -37.12 23.66
CA HIS A 111 7.85 -36.44 24.08
C HIS A 111 7.57 -35.44 25.20
N GLU A 112 8.57 -35.20 26.02
CA GLU A 112 8.52 -34.20 27.09
C GLU A 112 8.47 -32.78 26.52
N ALA A 113 7.65 -31.91 27.13
CA ALA A 113 7.53 -30.51 26.73
C ALA A 113 8.74 -29.69 27.21
N ILE A 114 9.28 -28.82 26.34
CA ILE A 114 10.34 -27.86 26.73
C ILE A 114 9.74 -26.62 27.42
N ILE A 115 8.51 -26.25 27.02
CA ILE A 115 7.80 -25.06 27.51
C ILE A 115 6.61 -25.51 28.35
N ALA A 116 6.48 -24.93 29.55
CA ALA A 116 5.34 -25.17 30.42
C ALA A 116 4.03 -24.74 29.74
N ARG A 117 2.93 -25.43 30.07
CA ARG A 117 1.65 -25.19 29.40
C ARG A 117 1.16 -23.75 29.57
N GLU A 118 1.36 -23.19 30.76
CA GLU A 118 0.97 -21.82 31.10
C GLU A 118 1.69 -20.78 30.25
N ASP A 119 3.01 -20.92 30.10
CA ASP A 119 3.84 -20.06 29.26
C ASP A 119 3.46 -20.20 27.78
N TRP A 120 3.24 -21.43 27.32
CA TRP A 120 2.79 -21.68 25.97
C TRP A 120 1.48 -20.97 25.66
N ASP A 121 0.48 -21.11 26.55
CA ASP A 121 -0.83 -20.50 26.39
C ASP A 121 -0.75 -18.96 26.50
N ALA A 122 0.14 -18.42 27.34
CA ALA A 122 0.43 -16.98 27.39
C ALA A 122 1.05 -16.46 26.08
N VAL A 123 2.01 -17.19 25.50
CA VAL A 123 2.61 -16.87 24.20
C VAL A 123 1.57 -16.92 23.09
N GLN A 124 0.73 -17.95 23.03
CA GLN A 124 -0.31 -18.07 22.01
C GLN A 124 -1.37 -16.96 22.14
N ARG A 125 -1.82 -16.63 23.36
CA ARG A 125 -2.72 -15.49 23.60
C ARG A 125 -2.11 -14.18 23.11
N ARG A 126 -0.83 -13.94 23.39
CA ARG A 126 -0.15 -12.71 22.96
C ARG A 126 0.04 -12.66 21.45
N LEU A 127 0.41 -13.77 20.81
CA LEU A 127 0.46 -13.89 19.35
C LEU A 127 -0.92 -13.65 18.70
N ALA A 128 -2.00 -14.20 19.27
CA ALA A 128 -3.37 -14.01 18.79
C ALA A 128 -3.83 -12.55 18.96
N SER A 129 -3.50 -11.90 20.08
CA SER A 129 -3.80 -10.47 20.31
C SER A 129 -3.13 -9.56 19.27
N HIS A 130 -2.02 -10.01 18.68
CA HIS A 130 -1.28 -9.32 17.64
C HIS A 130 -1.64 -9.79 16.22
N ALA A 131 -2.39 -10.88 16.08
CA ALA A 131 -2.80 -11.44 14.79
C ALA A 131 -3.84 -10.59 14.06
N ARG A 132 -4.41 -9.55 14.69
CA ARG A 132 -5.48 -8.74 14.11
C ARG A 132 -5.66 -7.34 14.71
N ARG A 133 -4.57 -6.68 15.13
CA ARG A 133 -4.60 -5.22 15.30
C ARG A 133 -3.88 -4.57 14.12
N PRO A 134 -4.58 -3.83 13.24
CA PRO A 134 -3.90 -2.81 12.45
C PRO A 134 -3.13 -1.95 13.46
N SER A 135 -1.81 -2.01 13.41
CA SER A 135 -0.99 -1.17 14.27
C SER A 135 -1.41 0.28 14.02
N PRO A 136 -1.68 1.10 15.05
CA PRO A 136 -1.78 2.54 14.90
C PRO A 136 -0.35 3.04 14.72
N ARG A 137 0.21 2.76 13.54
CA ARG A 137 1.47 3.32 13.09
C ARG A 137 1.09 4.51 12.26
N THR A 138 1.38 5.69 12.79
CA THR A 138 1.41 6.98 12.10
C THR A 138 2.43 6.90 10.95
N VAL A 139 2.05 6.21 9.88
CA VAL A 139 2.78 6.04 8.63
C VAL A 139 1.70 6.14 7.59
N LEU A 140 1.47 7.34 7.03
CA LEU A 140 0.57 7.65 5.91
C LEU A 140 -0.09 6.38 5.36
N ALA A 141 -1.18 5.97 6.01
CA ALA A 141 -1.78 4.67 5.78
C ALA A 141 -2.17 4.63 4.31
N SER A 142 -1.83 3.55 3.62
CA SER A 142 -2.51 3.27 2.34
C SER A 142 -3.98 3.12 2.65
N LEU A 143 -4.77 4.16 2.37
CA LEU A 143 -6.13 4.34 2.89
C LEU A 143 -7.09 3.26 2.35
N LEU A 144 -6.79 2.74 1.17
CA LEU A 144 -7.53 1.67 0.51
C LEU A 144 -6.96 0.28 0.79
N ALA A 145 -5.93 0.15 1.64
CA ALA A 145 -5.35 -1.14 1.96
C ALA A 145 -6.41 -2.09 2.56
N GLY A 146 -6.57 -3.26 1.95
CA GLY A 146 -7.59 -4.25 2.34
C GLY A 146 -8.99 -3.97 1.80
N ARG A 147 -9.21 -2.83 1.13
CA ARG A 147 -10.50 -2.45 0.51
C ARG A 147 -10.45 -2.40 -1.01
N ILE A 148 -9.27 -2.25 -1.60
CA ILE A 148 -9.10 -2.18 -3.05
C ILE A 148 -8.96 -3.56 -3.71
N VAL A 149 -9.66 -3.75 -4.83
CA VAL A 149 -9.61 -4.95 -5.66
C VAL A 149 -9.52 -4.58 -7.15
N ASP A 150 -9.10 -5.54 -7.98
CA ASP A 150 -9.18 -5.43 -9.44
C ASP A 150 -10.58 -5.76 -9.99
N ASP A 151 -10.71 -5.66 -11.30
CA ASP A 151 -11.89 -5.98 -12.13
C ASP A 151 -12.44 -7.39 -11.88
N ARG A 152 -11.56 -8.35 -11.56
CA ARG A 152 -11.90 -9.74 -11.22
C ARG A 152 -12.15 -9.95 -9.72
N GLY A 153 -12.20 -8.87 -8.94
CA GLY A 153 -12.42 -8.90 -7.48
C GLY A 153 -11.21 -9.39 -6.68
N ARG A 154 -10.04 -9.54 -7.29
CA ARG A 154 -8.81 -9.97 -6.60
C ARG A 154 -8.21 -8.80 -5.81
N PRO A 155 -7.85 -9.00 -4.53
CA PRO A 155 -7.26 -7.94 -3.71
C PRO A 155 -5.95 -7.37 -4.28
N LEU A 156 -5.88 -6.03 -4.34
CA LEU A 156 -4.63 -5.31 -4.59
C LEU A 156 -3.93 -5.01 -3.27
N VAL A 157 -2.62 -5.25 -3.22
CA VAL A 157 -1.82 -5.13 -2.00
C VAL A 157 -1.08 -3.79 -2.00
N ALA A 158 -1.12 -3.10 -0.86
CA ALA A 158 -0.34 -1.89 -0.65
C ALA A 158 1.18 -2.20 -0.68
N ALA A 159 1.88 -1.61 -1.63
CA ALA A 159 3.33 -1.70 -1.79
C ALA A 159 3.95 -0.30 -1.80
N HIS A 160 5.25 -0.21 -1.57
CA HIS A 160 5.98 1.05 -1.67
C HIS A 160 7.38 0.86 -2.20
N THR A 161 7.90 1.88 -2.88
CA THR A 161 9.31 2.00 -3.25
C THR A 161 9.89 3.26 -2.63
N CYS A 162 11.20 3.27 -2.39
CA CYS A 162 11.92 4.46 -1.94
C CYS A 162 12.93 4.87 -2.99
N ARG A 163 13.00 6.17 -3.30
CA ARG A 163 14.04 6.75 -4.16
C ARG A 163 14.77 7.86 -3.41
N GLY A 164 16.07 7.97 -3.61
CA GLY A 164 16.94 8.94 -2.92
C GLY A 164 17.63 8.36 -1.69
N LYS A 165 18.62 9.10 -1.16
CA LYS A 165 19.42 8.76 0.03
C LYS A 165 19.21 9.81 1.13
N GLY A 166 19.42 9.41 2.39
CA GLY A 166 19.37 10.32 3.55
C GLY A 166 18.03 11.06 3.68
N LYS A 167 18.09 12.36 3.99
CA LYS A 167 16.92 13.23 4.19
C LYS A 167 16.08 13.45 2.92
N ALA A 168 16.61 13.17 1.72
CA ALA A 168 15.90 13.30 0.44
C ALA A 168 15.17 12.00 0.01
N ARG A 169 15.04 11.02 0.91
CA ARG A 169 14.36 9.74 0.62
C ARG A 169 12.86 9.97 0.40
N ARG A 170 12.41 9.93 -0.86
CA ARG A 170 10.99 9.98 -1.22
C ARG A 170 10.40 8.59 -1.29
N ARG A 171 9.24 8.39 -0.67
CA ARG A 171 8.49 7.13 -0.68
C ARG A 171 7.34 7.24 -1.69
N TYR A 172 7.26 6.29 -2.61
CA TYR A 172 6.17 6.17 -3.56
C TYR A 172 5.30 4.98 -3.16
N ARG A 173 3.98 5.18 -3.09
CA ARG A 173 3.00 4.19 -2.64
C ARG A 173 2.17 3.70 -3.83
N TYR A 174 1.89 2.41 -3.88
CA TYR A 174 1.17 1.76 -4.97
C TYR A 174 0.23 0.67 -4.43
N TYR A 175 -0.84 0.40 -5.17
CA TYR A 175 -1.65 -0.82 -5.03
C TYR A 175 -1.29 -1.76 -6.18
N VAL A 176 -0.85 -2.97 -5.87
CA VAL A 176 -0.33 -3.92 -6.85
C VAL A 176 -1.04 -5.27 -6.79
N SER A 177 -1.26 -5.90 -7.95
CA SER A 177 -1.71 -7.29 -8.00
C SER A 177 -0.70 -8.20 -7.27
N ARG A 178 -1.21 -9.21 -6.55
CA ARG A 178 -0.36 -10.14 -5.74
C ARG A 178 0.71 -10.82 -6.57
N ASP A 179 0.39 -11.19 -7.80
CA ASP A 179 1.26 -11.93 -8.71
C ASP A 179 2.52 -11.11 -9.07
N LEU A 180 2.43 -9.77 -9.03
CA LEU A 180 3.56 -8.86 -9.25
C LEU A 180 4.48 -8.67 -8.03
N GLN A 181 4.10 -9.15 -6.84
CA GLN A 181 4.95 -9.02 -5.64
C GLN A 181 5.98 -10.14 -5.51
N HIS A 182 5.71 -11.31 -6.09
CA HIS A 182 6.54 -12.52 -5.93
C HIS A 182 7.07 -13.10 -7.25
N GLY A 183 6.61 -12.61 -8.40
CA GLY A 183 7.02 -13.11 -9.72
C GLY A 183 8.32 -12.50 -10.27
N THR A 184 9.10 -13.32 -10.97
CA THR A 184 10.16 -12.87 -11.89
C THR A 184 9.55 -12.07 -13.05
N ARG A 185 10.32 -11.13 -13.60
CA ARG A 185 9.93 -10.17 -14.66
C ARG A 185 9.25 -10.77 -15.90
N ALA A 186 9.30 -12.09 -16.10
CA ALA A 186 8.80 -12.81 -17.26
C ALA A 186 7.28 -13.10 -17.23
N ASP A 187 6.64 -13.16 -16.05
CA ASP A 187 5.20 -13.50 -15.93
C ASP A 187 4.28 -12.26 -15.85
N ALA A 188 4.83 -11.07 -16.10
CA ALA A 188 4.23 -9.78 -15.72
C ALA A 188 3.46 -9.07 -16.84
N THR A 189 2.75 -9.78 -17.70
CA THR A 189 1.97 -9.16 -18.79
C THR A 189 0.62 -8.59 -18.33
N ASP A 190 0.00 -9.11 -17.25
CA ASP A 190 -1.38 -8.80 -16.86
C ASP A 190 -1.56 -8.18 -15.46
N GLY A 191 -0.46 -7.75 -14.81
CA GLY A 191 -0.51 -7.26 -13.43
C GLY A 191 -0.77 -5.74 -13.32
N LEU A 192 -1.69 -5.35 -12.43
CA LEU A 192 -2.01 -3.95 -12.14
C LEU A 192 -1.03 -3.34 -11.13
N ARG A 193 -0.58 -2.11 -11.38
CA ARG A 193 0.16 -1.27 -10.42
C ARG A 193 -0.40 0.15 -10.46
N ILE A 194 -1.17 0.53 -9.46
CA ILE A 194 -1.89 1.81 -9.42
C ILE A 194 -1.23 2.73 -8.38
N PRO A 195 -0.84 3.97 -8.72
CA PRO A 195 -0.30 4.92 -7.76
C PRO A 195 -1.33 5.31 -6.69
N ALA A 196 -0.97 5.15 -5.42
CA ALA A 196 -1.84 5.56 -4.31
C ALA A 196 -2.07 7.09 -4.30
N SER A 197 -1.07 7.86 -4.76
CA SER A 197 -1.18 9.31 -4.93
C SER A 197 -2.21 9.74 -5.96
N GLU A 198 -2.75 8.81 -6.76
CA GLU A 198 -3.79 9.11 -7.73
C GLU A 198 -5.15 8.55 -7.33
N ILE A 199 -5.19 7.26 -7.00
CA ILE A 199 -6.47 6.63 -6.67
C ILE A 199 -7.04 7.10 -5.34
N GLU A 200 -6.22 7.42 -4.33
CA GLU A 200 -6.74 7.86 -3.03
C GLU A 200 -7.41 9.24 -3.12
N PRO A 201 -6.79 10.29 -3.72
CA PRO A 201 -7.47 11.57 -3.89
C PRO A 201 -8.69 11.49 -4.80
N LEU A 202 -8.66 10.65 -5.85
CA LEU A 202 -9.82 10.43 -6.71
C LEU A 202 -10.99 9.87 -5.91
N VAL A 203 -10.80 8.76 -5.18
CA VAL A 203 -11.86 8.15 -4.36
C VAL A 203 -12.35 9.14 -3.30
N ALA A 204 -11.46 9.86 -2.63
CA ALA A 204 -11.84 10.84 -1.63
C ALA A 204 -12.67 11.99 -2.22
N GLY A 205 -12.27 12.52 -3.38
CA GLY A 205 -13.00 13.56 -4.10
C GLY A 205 -14.37 13.07 -4.59
N LEU A 206 -14.47 11.83 -5.03
CA LEU A 206 -15.74 11.21 -5.42
C LEU A 206 -16.72 11.08 -4.25
N ILE A 207 -16.24 10.69 -3.07
CA ILE A 207 -17.06 10.66 -1.85
C ILE A 207 -17.44 12.09 -1.44
N ALA A 208 -16.50 13.04 -1.51
CA ALA A 208 -16.75 14.44 -1.19
C ALA A 208 -17.85 15.07 -2.08
N ARG A 209 -17.91 14.71 -3.37
CA ARG A 209 -19.01 15.15 -4.26
C ARG A 209 -20.38 14.64 -3.83
N ARG A 210 -20.46 13.43 -3.27
CA ARG A 210 -21.72 12.92 -2.69
C ARG A 210 -22.13 13.71 -1.45
N LEU A 211 -21.15 14.18 -0.67
CA LEU A 211 -21.42 15.04 0.49
C LEU A 211 -21.80 16.48 0.11
N ASP A 212 -21.48 16.92 -1.11
CA ASP A 212 -21.93 18.22 -1.63
C ASP A 212 -23.43 18.23 -2.01
N ASP A 213 -24.06 17.05 -2.08
CA ASP A 213 -25.51 16.86 -2.16
C ASP A 213 -26.02 16.12 -0.91
N PRO A 214 -26.17 16.81 0.24
CA PRO A 214 -26.52 16.15 1.50
C PRO A 214 -27.89 15.48 1.47
N LEU A 215 -28.87 16.05 0.77
CA LEU A 215 -30.22 15.51 0.73
C LEU A 215 -30.29 14.26 -0.16
N GLY A 216 -29.64 14.29 -1.33
CA GLY A 216 -29.51 13.10 -2.17
C GLY A 216 -28.71 11.99 -1.49
N LEU A 217 -27.66 12.34 -0.73
CA LEU A 217 -26.95 11.37 0.10
C LEU A 217 -27.85 10.76 1.18
N ALA A 218 -28.64 11.58 1.87
CA ALA A 218 -29.53 11.11 2.93
C ALA A 218 -30.60 10.16 2.40
N GLU A 219 -31.22 10.50 1.28
CA GLU A 219 -32.19 9.63 0.60
C GLU A 219 -31.54 8.32 0.17
N TRP A 220 -30.41 8.39 -0.53
CA TRP A 220 -29.71 7.23 -1.04
C TRP A 220 -29.22 6.29 0.06
N ALA A 221 -28.75 6.86 1.18
CA ALA A 221 -28.31 6.13 2.37
C ALA A 221 -29.45 5.65 3.27
N GLY A 222 -30.68 6.15 3.07
CA GLY A 222 -31.80 5.92 3.99
C GLY A 222 -31.57 6.53 5.38
N LEU A 223 -30.95 7.71 5.46
CA LEU A 223 -30.73 8.43 6.72
C LEU A 223 -32.02 9.12 7.17
N LEU A 224 -32.41 8.89 8.42
CA LEU A 224 -33.57 9.55 9.03
C LEU A 224 -33.13 10.84 9.71
N ILE A 225 -33.51 11.98 9.13
CA ILE A 225 -33.13 13.31 9.61
C ILE A 225 -34.34 13.97 10.28
N ALA A 226 -34.28 14.14 11.60
CA ALA A 226 -35.25 14.99 12.30
C ALA A 226 -35.04 16.47 11.91
N PRO A 227 -36.10 17.30 11.81
CA PRO A 227 -35.97 18.71 11.42
C PRO A 227 -34.96 19.50 12.26
N SER A 228 -34.87 19.22 13.56
CA SER A 228 -33.90 19.83 14.49
C SER A 228 -32.44 19.49 14.18
N ARG A 229 -32.16 18.37 13.51
CA ARG A 229 -30.81 17.91 13.16
C ARG A 229 -30.37 18.32 11.76
N LEU A 230 -31.26 18.87 10.93
CA LEU A 230 -30.96 19.18 9.52
C LEU A 230 -29.76 20.12 9.38
N ASN A 231 -29.72 21.23 10.12
CA ASN A 231 -28.61 22.18 10.03
C ASN A 231 -27.27 21.58 10.48
N ALA A 232 -27.29 20.74 11.52
CA ALA A 232 -26.10 20.05 12.00
C ALA A 232 -25.59 19.02 10.98
N PHE A 233 -26.51 18.28 10.34
CA PHE A 233 -26.19 17.36 9.26
C PHE A 233 -25.55 18.09 8.06
N LEU A 234 -26.15 19.17 7.58
CA LEU A 234 -25.61 19.98 6.46
C LEU A 234 -24.23 20.56 6.79
N ALA A 235 -24.02 21.03 8.02
CA ALA A 235 -22.70 21.50 8.47
C ALA A 235 -21.67 20.36 8.51
N ARG A 236 -22.06 19.19 9.01
CA ARG A 236 -21.21 18.00 9.09
C ARG A 236 -20.81 17.48 7.71
N CYS A 237 -21.72 17.46 6.74
CA CYS A 237 -21.43 17.13 5.35
C CYS A 237 -20.33 18.05 4.79
N ARG A 238 -20.45 19.37 4.98
CA ARG A 238 -19.42 20.34 4.54
C ARG A 238 -18.07 20.10 5.19
N THR A 239 -18.03 19.88 6.51
CA THR A 239 -16.77 19.58 7.23
C THR A 239 -16.13 18.29 6.74
N LEU A 240 -16.91 17.23 6.56
CA LEU A 240 -16.41 15.93 6.11
C LEU A 240 -15.93 15.99 4.65
N ALA A 241 -16.66 16.70 3.78
CA ALA A 241 -16.24 16.94 2.40
C ALA A 241 -14.92 17.71 2.33
N ALA A 242 -14.73 18.71 3.19
CA ALA A 242 -13.46 19.44 3.29
C ALA A 242 -12.31 18.56 3.80
N GLU A 243 -12.54 17.69 4.79
CA GLU A 243 -11.54 16.73 5.28
C GLU A 243 -11.13 15.72 4.19
N LEU A 244 -12.09 15.21 3.43
CA LEU A 244 -11.84 14.28 2.33
C LEU A 244 -11.03 14.91 1.18
N ARG A 245 -11.16 16.22 0.96
CA ARG A 245 -10.35 16.96 -0.01
C ARG A 245 -8.97 17.37 0.52
N SER A 246 -8.68 17.13 1.80
CA SER A 246 -7.38 17.44 2.39
C SER A 246 -6.29 16.48 1.89
N PRO A 247 -4.99 16.82 2.02
CA PRO A 247 -3.89 15.93 1.62
C PRO A 247 -3.82 14.58 2.35
N ALA A 248 -4.54 14.42 3.46
CA ALA A 248 -4.54 13.21 4.28
C ALA A 248 -5.96 12.87 4.77
N PRO A 249 -6.84 12.36 3.88
CA PRO A 249 -8.26 12.15 4.18
C PRO A 249 -8.45 10.87 5.02
N SER A 250 -8.28 11.01 6.33
CA SER A 250 -8.35 9.92 7.30
C SER A 250 -9.75 9.33 7.43
N ALA A 251 -10.80 10.14 7.29
CA ALA A 251 -12.18 9.69 7.41
C ALA A 251 -12.58 8.71 6.30
N MET A 252 -11.93 8.81 5.12
CA MET A 252 -12.20 7.96 3.97
C MET A 252 -12.15 6.47 4.31
N SER A 253 -11.19 6.05 5.14
CA SER A 253 -11.03 4.63 5.51
C SER A 253 -12.21 4.10 6.33
N GLY A 254 -12.84 4.93 7.15
CA GLY A 254 -13.98 4.53 7.98
C GLY A 254 -15.26 4.34 7.17
N LEU A 255 -15.46 5.15 6.13
CA LEU A 255 -16.67 5.16 5.30
C LEU A 255 -16.67 4.07 4.22
N LEU A 256 -15.48 3.68 3.74
CA LEU A 256 -15.32 2.74 2.63
C LEU A 256 -15.47 1.28 3.08
N SER A 257 -16.30 0.53 2.34
CA SER A 257 -16.33 -0.93 2.37
C SER A 257 -15.40 -1.54 1.33
N ARG A 258 -15.45 -1.06 0.08
CA ARG A 258 -14.68 -1.61 -1.04
C ARG A 258 -14.47 -0.57 -2.14
N VAL A 259 -13.35 -0.70 -2.87
CA VAL A 259 -13.09 0.01 -4.13
C VAL A 259 -12.68 -1.02 -5.18
N GLN A 260 -13.37 -1.05 -6.31
CA GLN A 260 -13.05 -1.95 -7.42
C GLN A 260 -12.60 -1.14 -8.63
N VAL A 261 -11.42 -1.48 -9.15
CA VAL A 261 -10.85 -0.81 -10.32
C VAL A 261 -11.06 -1.68 -11.55
N GLY A 262 -11.96 -1.26 -12.42
CA GLY A 262 -12.17 -1.83 -13.75
C GLY A 262 -11.24 -1.22 -14.80
N GLU A 263 -11.36 -1.69 -16.04
CA GLU A 263 -10.60 -1.14 -17.18
C GLU A 263 -11.06 0.28 -17.56
N THR A 264 -12.37 0.54 -17.43
CA THR A 264 -13.02 1.79 -17.87
C THR A 264 -13.90 2.45 -16.80
N SER A 265 -14.01 1.84 -15.62
CA SER A 265 -14.79 2.35 -14.49
C SER A 265 -14.11 2.10 -13.16
N LEU A 266 -14.44 2.93 -12.18
CA LEU A 266 -14.10 2.77 -10.78
C LEU A 266 -15.39 2.66 -9.98
N GLU A 267 -15.56 1.53 -9.30
CA GLU A 267 -16.70 1.30 -8.42
C GLU A 267 -16.29 1.57 -6.97
N VAL A 268 -17.07 2.40 -6.29
CA VAL A 268 -16.86 2.78 -4.89
C VAL A 268 -18.05 2.31 -4.08
N VAL A 269 -17.78 1.54 -3.02
CA VAL A 269 -18.77 0.98 -2.11
C VAL A 269 -18.58 1.57 -0.72
N LEU A 270 -19.59 2.28 -0.24
CA LEU A 270 -19.64 2.86 1.10
C LEU A 270 -20.49 1.98 2.03
N SER A 271 -20.19 2.03 3.33
CA SER A 271 -21.03 1.44 4.37
C SER A 271 -22.09 2.45 4.80
N ALA A 272 -23.37 2.07 4.70
CA ALA A 272 -24.47 2.92 5.17
C ALA A 272 -24.41 3.10 6.70
N GLU A 273 -24.06 2.03 7.44
CA GLU A 273 -23.86 2.07 8.88
C GLU A 273 -22.73 3.03 9.29
N ALA A 274 -21.59 2.99 8.58
CA ALA A 274 -20.49 3.91 8.86
C ALA A 274 -20.86 5.38 8.56
N LEU A 275 -21.64 5.63 7.51
CA LEU A 275 -22.17 6.97 7.21
C LEU A 275 -23.13 7.44 8.31
N ALA A 276 -24.08 6.60 8.70
CA ALA A 276 -25.01 6.86 9.79
C ALA A 276 -24.28 7.21 11.09
N ALA A 277 -23.27 6.42 11.45
CA ALA A 277 -22.41 6.68 12.60
C ALA A 277 -21.61 7.99 12.47
N ALA A 278 -21.15 8.34 11.27
CA ALA A 278 -20.39 9.57 11.04
C ALA A 278 -21.23 10.86 11.22
N PHE A 279 -22.55 10.75 11.04
CA PHE A 279 -23.52 11.83 11.20
C PHE A 279 -24.34 11.76 12.50
N ASP A 280 -24.19 10.69 13.29
CA ASP A 280 -25.06 10.40 14.44
C ASP A 280 -26.54 10.41 14.03
N LEU A 281 -26.89 9.66 12.98
CA LEU A 281 -28.26 9.57 12.46
C LEU A 281 -28.71 8.11 12.39
N PRO A 282 -29.99 7.81 12.67
CA PRO A 282 -30.53 6.48 12.47
C PRO A 282 -30.74 6.19 10.97
N LEU A 283 -30.65 4.90 10.63
CA LEU A 283 -31.02 4.38 9.32
C LEU A 283 -32.50 3.98 9.30
N ALA A 284 -33.14 4.14 8.14
CA ALA A 284 -34.48 3.61 7.89
C ALA A 284 -34.46 2.07 7.94
N PRO A 285 -35.59 1.41 8.31
CA PRO A 285 -35.67 -0.05 8.39
C PRO A 285 -35.31 -0.79 7.08
N HIS A 286 -35.49 -0.13 5.93
CA HIS A 286 -35.19 -0.66 4.61
C HIS A 286 -33.95 -0.02 3.97
N ALA A 287 -33.11 0.65 4.77
CA ALA A 287 -31.89 1.24 4.26
C ALA A 287 -30.95 0.15 3.71
N PRO A 288 -30.29 0.39 2.57
CA PRO A 288 -29.32 -0.56 2.02
C PRO A 288 -28.11 -0.70 2.95
N ALA A 289 -27.53 -1.90 3.06
CA ALA A 289 -26.32 -2.10 3.88
C ALA A 289 -25.09 -1.36 3.32
N THR A 290 -25.03 -1.23 1.99
CA THR A 290 -23.93 -0.60 1.26
C THR A 290 -24.44 0.29 0.14
N LEU A 291 -23.69 1.34 -0.16
CA LEU A 291 -24.00 2.32 -1.19
C LEU A 291 -22.94 2.21 -2.30
N LEU A 292 -23.36 1.72 -3.47
CA LEU A 292 -22.51 1.53 -4.64
C LEU A 292 -22.71 2.65 -5.65
N PHE A 293 -21.63 3.25 -6.10
CA PHE A 293 -21.64 4.13 -7.26
C PHE A 293 -20.42 3.91 -8.13
N SER A 294 -20.60 4.11 -9.44
CA SER A 294 -19.56 3.99 -10.44
C SER A 294 -19.13 5.36 -10.93
N HIS A 295 -17.88 5.45 -11.36
CA HIS A 295 -17.29 6.64 -11.95
C HIS A 295 -16.38 6.25 -13.11
N ASP A 296 -16.59 6.86 -14.28
CA ASP A 296 -15.86 6.50 -15.50
C ASP A 296 -14.41 6.96 -15.44
N VAL A 297 -13.48 6.00 -15.44
CA VAL A 297 -12.04 6.22 -15.50
C VAL A 297 -11.34 5.07 -16.21
N ARG A 298 -10.34 5.38 -17.02
CA ARG A 298 -9.47 4.41 -17.67
C ARG A 298 -8.10 4.38 -17.03
N LEU A 299 -7.50 3.21 -16.98
CA LEU A 299 -6.08 3.06 -16.67
C LEU A 299 -5.27 3.26 -17.94
N THR A 300 -4.44 4.30 -17.98
CA THR A 300 -3.55 4.57 -19.13
C THR A 300 -2.10 4.47 -18.70
N ARG A 301 -1.23 3.90 -19.55
CA ARG A 301 0.23 3.95 -19.34
C ARG A 301 0.80 5.25 -19.89
N THR A 302 1.42 6.03 -19.02
CA THR A 302 2.16 7.25 -19.39
C THR A 302 3.64 7.06 -19.07
N GLY A 303 4.44 6.82 -20.11
CA GLY A 303 5.84 6.39 -19.94
C GLY A 303 5.93 5.06 -19.18
N ARG A 304 6.61 5.05 -18.03
CA ARG A 304 6.73 3.85 -17.14
C ARG A 304 5.68 3.79 -16.02
N ALA A 305 4.78 4.78 -15.93
CA ALA A 305 3.78 4.88 -14.88
C ALA A 305 2.38 4.55 -15.41
N VAL A 306 1.58 3.87 -14.59
CA VAL A 306 0.13 3.75 -14.82
C VAL A 306 -0.52 4.99 -14.22
N ARG A 307 -1.43 5.62 -14.97
CA ARG A 307 -2.22 6.79 -14.58
C ARG A 307 -3.71 6.48 -14.66
N LEU A 308 -4.51 7.10 -13.81
CA LEU A 308 -5.98 7.11 -13.95
C LEU A 308 -6.41 8.34 -14.76
N VAL A 309 -7.25 8.13 -15.77
CA VAL A 309 -7.69 9.19 -16.70
C VAL A 309 -9.19 9.12 -16.90
N HIS A 310 -9.86 10.25 -17.09
CA HIS A 310 -11.26 10.27 -17.53
C HIS A 310 -11.37 9.87 -19.02
N PRO A 311 -12.56 9.48 -19.50
CA PRO A 311 -12.80 9.22 -20.93
C PRO A 311 -12.39 10.38 -21.85
N SER A 312 -12.45 11.63 -21.36
CA SER A 312 -12.00 12.81 -22.11
C SER A 312 -10.48 12.95 -22.26
N GLY A 313 -9.71 12.06 -21.62
CA GLY A 313 -8.26 12.09 -21.57
C GLY A 313 -7.70 13.02 -20.48
N ALA A 314 -8.54 13.66 -19.67
CA ALA A 314 -8.09 14.42 -18.49
C ALA A 314 -7.55 13.48 -17.40
N PRO A 315 -6.57 13.90 -16.58
CA PRO A 315 -6.13 13.12 -15.42
C PRO A 315 -7.29 13.00 -14.43
N ALA A 316 -7.51 11.82 -13.84
CA ALA A 316 -8.63 11.60 -12.93
C ALA A 316 -8.50 12.41 -11.62
N THR A 317 -7.28 12.83 -11.27
CA THR A 317 -6.97 13.60 -10.06
C THR A 317 -6.92 15.11 -10.33
N GLY A 318 -7.65 15.59 -11.33
CA GLY A 318 -7.59 16.99 -11.80
C GLY A 318 -7.51 18.01 -10.65
N GLY A 319 -6.77 19.09 -10.87
CA GLY A 319 -6.73 20.25 -9.97
C GLY A 319 -5.42 20.47 -9.19
N THR A 320 -4.43 19.56 -9.25
CA THR A 320 -3.09 19.85 -8.68
C THR A 320 -2.04 19.96 -9.79
N PRO A 321 -1.44 21.15 -10.02
CA PRO A 321 -0.42 21.32 -11.05
C PRO A 321 0.82 20.47 -10.76
N ASP A 322 1.42 19.89 -11.80
CA ASP A 322 2.71 19.19 -11.65
C ASP A 322 3.79 20.23 -11.30
N PRO A 323 4.38 20.18 -10.10
CA PRO A 323 5.37 21.17 -9.68
C PRO A 323 6.63 21.17 -10.55
N VAL A 324 6.93 20.07 -11.26
CA VAL A 324 8.01 20.02 -12.24
C VAL A 324 7.66 20.86 -13.47
N LEU A 325 6.43 20.74 -13.98
CA LEU A 325 5.97 21.53 -15.12
C LEU A 325 5.91 23.01 -14.78
N VAL A 326 5.39 23.37 -13.60
CA VAL A 326 5.37 24.76 -13.12
C VAL A 326 6.80 25.34 -13.07
N ARG A 327 7.77 24.60 -12.50
CA ARG A 327 9.17 25.04 -12.49
C ARG A 327 9.76 25.20 -13.89
N LEU A 328 9.40 24.31 -14.83
CA LEU A 328 9.85 24.43 -16.21
C LEU A 328 9.28 25.67 -16.91
N LEU A 329 8.01 26.02 -16.65
CA LEU A 329 7.39 27.24 -17.18
C LEU A 329 8.09 28.51 -16.66
N LEU A 330 8.34 28.57 -15.35
CA LEU A 330 9.05 29.70 -14.73
C LEU A 330 10.46 29.85 -15.34
N ARG A 331 11.18 28.74 -15.46
CA ARG A 331 12.51 28.71 -16.08
C ARG A 331 12.49 29.11 -17.54
N ALA A 332 11.50 28.65 -18.31
CA ALA A 332 11.34 29.01 -19.72
C ALA A 332 11.14 30.52 -19.90
N ARG A 333 10.26 31.13 -19.11
CA ARG A 333 10.01 32.58 -19.13
C ARG A 333 11.25 33.37 -18.71
N HIS A 334 11.94 32.94 -17.66
CA HIS A 334 13.16 33.58 -17.21
C HIS A 334 14.27 33.53 -18.27
N TRP A 335 14.56 32.35 -18.82
CA TRP A 335 15.57 32.19 -19.86
C TRP A 335 15.22 32.91 -21.15
N TRP A 336 13.95 32.93 -21.56
CA TRP A 336 13.50 33.74 -22.69
C TRP A 336 13.76 35.23 -22.46
N GLY A 337 13.46 35.75 -21.26
CA GLY A 337 13.71 37.15 -20.92
C GLY A 337 15.19 37.55 -21.07
N ILE A 338 16.11 36.67 -20.67
CA ILE A 338 17.56 36.88 -20.83
C ILE A 338 17.97 36.83 -22.31
N LEU A 339 17.50 35.83 -23.06
CA LEU A 339 17.85 35.69 -24.48
C LEU A 339 17.27 36.82 -25.33
N ALA A 340 16.08 37.33 -24.99
CA ALA A 340 15.43 38.42 -25.69
C ALA A 340 16.17 39.77 -25.53
N GLN A 341 16.97 39.93 -24.48
CA GLN A 341 17.86 41.09 -24.31
C GLN A 341 19.07 41.05 -25.26
N GLY A 342 19.38 39.88 -25.84
CA GLY A 342 20.47 39.71 -26.80
C GLY A 342 21.89 39.67 -26.21
N GLU A 343 22.03 39.85 -24.89
CA GLU A 343 23.34 39.87 -24.22
C GLU A 343 24.02 38.49 -24.14
N LEU A 344 23.23 37.41 -24.17
CA LEU A 344 23.70 36.04 -24.10
C LEU A 344 23.08 35.20 -25.22
N ASP A 345 23.91 34.42 -25.89
CA ASP A 345 23.44 33.36 -26.77
C ASP A 345 23.03 32.10 -25.97
N PRO A 346 22.32 31.13 -26.57
CA PRO A 346 21.94 29.89 -25.87
C PRO A 346 23.11 29.08 -25.32
N ALA A 347 24.30 29.17 -25.90
CA ALA A 347 25.48 28.43 -25.44
C ALA A 347 26.11 29.10 -24.20
N ALA A 348 26.16 30.42 -24.17
CA ALA A 348 26.63 31.23 -23.04
C ALA A 348 25.69 31.09 -21.85
N LEU A 349 24.37 31.16 -22.10
CA LEU A 349 23.36 30.91 -21.06
C LEU A 349 23.46 29.47 -20.52
N ALA A 350 23.65 28.48 -21.39
CA ALA A 350 23.82 27.08 -20.97
C ALA A 350 25.03 26.89 -20.03
N ARG A 351 26.17 27.51 -20.35
CA ARG A 351 27.36 27.49 -19.48
C ARG A 351 27.07 28.12 -18.12
N ARG A 352 26.40 29.29 -18.09
CA ARG A 352 26.05 30.00 -16.86
C ARG A 352 25.13 29.17 -15.95
N GLU A 353 24.17 28.47 -16.54
CA GLU A 353 23.15 27.69 -15.81
C GLU A 353 23.60 26.24 -15.52
N GLY A 354 24.79 25.83 -15.98
CA GLY A 354 25.31 24.48 -15.79
C GLY A 354 24.50 23.40 -16.52
N VAL A 355 23.93 23.71 -17.68
CA VAL A 355 23.10 22.79 -18.48
C VAL A 355 23.56 22.76 -19.94
N THR A 356 22.94 21.92 -20.78
CA THR A 356 23.28 21.86 -22.21
C THR A 356 22.51 22.90 -23.01
N SER A 357 23.10 23.42 -24.10
CA SER A 357 22.42 24.35 -25.02
C SER A 357 21.15 23.75 -25.63
N SER A 358 21.16 22.45 -25.95
CA SER A 358 19.96 21.72 -26.37
C SER A 358 18.85 21.70 -25.30
N TYR A 359 19.21 21.67 -24.02
CA TYR A 359 18.22 21.76 -22.94
C TYR A 359 17.63 23.18 -22.82
N ILE A 360 18.47 24.23 -22.89
CA ILE A 360 18.02 25.63 -22.94
C ILE A 360 16.98 25.81 -24.04
N THR A 361 17.33 25.45 -25.29
CA THR A 361 16.46 25.64 -26.45
C THR A 361 15.14 24.88 -26.35
N ARG A 362 15.14 23.66 -25.78
CA ARG A 362 13.91 22.89 -25.54
C ARG A 362 13.02 23.52 -24.47
N VAL A 363 13.60 24.04 -23.39
CA VAL A 363 12.84 24.66 -22.29
C VAL A 363 12.27 26.01 -22.70
N VAL A 364 13.05 26.85 -23.38
CA VAL A 364 12.62 28.20 -23.82
C VAL A 364 11.36 28.15 -24.69
N ARG A 365 11.17 27.10 -25.49
CA ARG A 365 9.93 26.89 -26.28
C ARG A 365 8.66 26.92 -25.44
N LEU A 366 8.73 26.52 -24.17
CA LEU A 366 7.59 26.53 -23.27
C LEU A 366 7.14 27.95 -22.88
N ALA A 367 7.98 28.97 -23.11
CA ALA A 367 7.59 30.37 -22.93
C ALA A 367 6.50 30.81 -23.93
N PHE A 368 6.34 30.08 -25.05
CA PHE A 368 5.44 30.39 -26.16
C PHE A 368 4.18 29.52 -26.20
N LEU A 369 3.87 28.84 -25.09
CA LEU A 369 2.62 28.10 -24.96
C LEU A 369 1.42 29.04 -25.03
N ALA A 370 0.35 28.58 -25.67
CA ALA A 370 -0.94 29.26 -25.70
C ALA A 370 -1.45 29.52 -24.26
N PRO A 371 -2.11 30.67 -24.00
CA PRO A 371 -2.66 30.97 -22.68
C PRO A 371 -3.52 29.85 -22.09
N ALA A 372 -4.41 29.25 -22.90
CA ALA A 372 -5.26 28.12 -22.48
C ALA A 372 -4.46 26.86 -22.08
N VAL A 373 -3.30 26.62 -22.69
CA VAL A 373 -2.41 25.51 -22.35
C VAL A 373 -1.66 25.81 -21.05
N LEU A 374 -1.24 27.06 -20.85
CA LEU A 374 -0.63 27.52 -19.60
C LEU A 374 -1.60 27.33 -18.43
N GLU A 375 -2.84 27.81 -18.56
CA GLU A 375 -3.91 27.60 -17.58
C GLU A 375 -4.14 26.11 -17.32
N ALA A 376 -4.21 25.29 -18.38
CA ALA A 376 -4.33 23.84 -18.23
C ALA A 376 -3.15 23.21 -17.48
N ILE A 377 -1.93 23.72 -17.60
CA ILE A 377 -0.78 23.25 -16.80
C ILE A 377 -0.95 23.65 -15.33
N LEU A 378 -1.34 24.90 -15.07
CA LEU A 378 -1.52 25.44 -13.72
C LEU A 378 -2.70 24.80 -12.98
N GLU A 379 -3.70 24.33 -13.71
CA GLU A 379 -4.88 23.65 -13.17
C GLU A 379 -4.77 22.11 -13.24
N GLY A 380 -3.69 21.57 -13.80
CA GLY A 380 -3.49 20.13 -13.94
C GLY A 380 -4.48 19.45 -14.90
N ARG A 381 -4.97 20.17 -15.91
CA ARG A 381 -5.92 19.73 -16.95
C ARG A 381 -5.27 19.28 -18.27
N LEU A 382 -3.95 19.11 -18.29
CA LEU A 382 -3.27 18.57 -19.47
C LEU A 382 -3.77 17.16 -19.81
N ARG A 383 -3.86 16.85 -21.11
CA ARG A 383 -4.19 15.51 -21.59
C ARG A 383 -3.20 14.48 -21.02
N ALA A 384 -3.72 13.34 -20.60
CA ALA A 384 -2.92 12.20 -20.18
C ALA A 384 -1.98 11.75 -21.30
N GLY A 385 -0.71 11.52 -20.98
CA GLY A 385 0.33 11.44 -22.02
C GLY A 385 1.39 12.53 -21.89
N ILE A 386 0.95 13.72 -21.52
CA ILE A 386 1.75 14.94 -21.58
C ILE A 386 2.45 15.16 -20.24
N ASP A 387 3.67 14.65 -20.11
CA ASP A 387 4.57 14.94 -19.01
C ASP A 387 5.68 15.92 -19.41
N SER A 388 6.58 16.25 -18.47
CA SER A 388 7.71 17.14 -18.73
C SER A 388 8.62 16.64 -19.87
N ALA A 389 8.79 15.32 -20.01
CA ALA A 389 9.59 14.77 -21.10
C ALA A 389 8.88 14.94 -22.44
N ALA A 390 7.55 14.72 -22.48
CA ALA A 390 6.74 14.91 -23.67
C ALA A 390 6.81 16.35 -24.18
N LEU A 391 6.60 17.34 -23.30
CA LEU A 391 6.64 18.76 -23.66
C LEU A 391 8.04 19.23 -24.11
N LEU A 392 9.10 18.64 -23.57
CA LEU A 392 10.48 18.96 -23.96
C LEU A 392 10.94 18.23 -25.23
N ARG A 393 10.18 17.28 -25.79
CA ARG A 393 10.56 16.65 -27.07
C ARG A 393 10.52 17.68 -28.20
N ALA A 394 11.45 17.52 -29.14
CA ALA A 394 11.47 18.35 -30.34
C ALA A 394 10.19 18.12 -31.16
N GLY A 395 9.60 19.21 -31.66
CA GLY A 395 8.38 19.16 -32.46
C GLY A 395 7.07 19.02 -31.68
N THR A 396 7.09 18.93 -30.34
CA THR A 396 5.85 18.81 -29.55
C THR A 396 5.06 20.12 -29.47
N ILE A 397 5.74 21.26 -29.39
CA ILE A 397 5.07 22.58 -29.30
C ILE A 397 4.84 23.10 -30.72
N ASP A 398 3.59 22.99 -31.17
CA ASP A 398 3.15 23.54 -32.45
C ASP A 398 3.16 25.08 -32.39
N PRO A 399 3.61 25.80 -33.43
CA PRO A 399 3.54 27.26 -33.46
C PRO A 399 2.10 27.81 -33.42
N ASP A 400 1.09 27.05 -33.85
CA ASP A 400 -0.31 27.44 -33.80
C ASP A 400 -0.94 27.13 -32.44
N TRP A 401 -1.37 28.18 -31.74
CA TRP A 401 -2.01 28.07 -30.43
C TRP A 401 -3.29 27.22 -30.43
N ASN A 402 -4.09 27.24 -31.49
CA ASN A 402 -5.29 26.40 -31.58
C ASN A 402 -4.92 24.92 -31.63
N ARG A 403 -3.88 24.58 -32.39
CA ARG A 403 -3.34 23.21 -32.44
C ARG A 403 -2.72 22.80 -31.11
N GLN A 404 -1.99 23.69 -30.46
CA GLN A 404 -1.46 23.42 -29.11
C GLN A 404 -2.59 23.04 -28.15
N GLN A 405 -3.69 23.82 -28.12
CA GLN A 405 -4.83 23.54 -27.25
C GLN A 405 -5.46 22.18 -27.57
N GLN A 406 -5.68 21.88 -28.85
CA GLN A 406 -6.25 20.59 -29.28
C GLN A 406 -5.37 19.38 -28.94
N LEU A 407 -4.05 19.54 -28.99
CA LEU A 407 -3.08 18.46 -28.75
C LEU A 407 -2.80 18.25 -27.26
N LEU A 408 -2.73 19.33 -26.48
CA LEU A 408 -2.19 19.32 -25.13
C LEU A 408 -3.26 19.41 -24.03
N VAL A 409 -4.42 20.01 -24.31
CA VAL A 409 -5.48 20.20 -23.31
C VAL A 409 -6.53 19.08 -23.45
N ALA A 410 -6.97 18.52 -22.32
CA ALA A 410 -8.09 17.58 -22.32
C ALA A 410 -9.39 18.32 -22.67
N ARG A 411 -10.27 17.67 -23.43
CA ARG A 411 -11.58 18.25 -23.78
C ARG A 411 -12.57 18.16 -22.63
#